data_AF-A0A8X6JR06-F1
#
_entry.id   AF-A0A8X6JR06-F1
#
_cell.length_a   1.000
_cell.length_b   1.000
_cell.length_c   1.000
_cell.angle_alpha   90.00
_cell.angle_beta   90.00
_cell.angle_gamma   90.00
#
_symmetry.space_group_name_H-M   'P 1'
#
loop_
_entity.id
_entity.type
_entity.pdbx_description
1 polymer ?
#
loop_
_entity_poly.entity_id
_entity_poly.type
_entity_poly.pdbx_seq_one_letter_code
_entity_poly.pdbx_strand_id
1 'polypeptide(L)'
;MKTFAILSKKLKIIFVTKLVSGPIATFIKSHPIPRSFTEFKLNLVREFGTQMNPAEIHLQLAKTEKTSKETNIEYFYRMQEIASQINLEEEAEKFYLIKGLKEGRAVEMQLKSSKSIQELKEKMKTLDNKKVKFQLQIAQNLSIQNI
;
A
#
# COMPACT_ATOMS: atom_id res chain seq x y z
N MET A 1 12.27 4.08 -19.27
CA MET A 1 11.11 4.99 -19.48
C MET A 1 11.49 6.47 -19.65
N LYS A 2 12.59 6.83 -20.34
CA LYS A 2 12.95 8.25 -20.57
C LYS A 2 12.30 8.85 -21.83
N THR A 3 11.78 8.02 -22.73
CA THR A 3 11.24 8.42 -24.03
C THR A 3 9.85 9.05 -23.96
N PHE A 4 9.01 8.68 -22.98
CA PHE A 4 7.65 9.22 -22.88
C PHE A 4 7.63 10.69 -22.46
N ALA A 5 8.62 11.17 -21.71
CA ALA A 5 8.70 12.55 -21.25
C ALA A 5 8.81 13.55 -22.43
N ILE A 6 9.56 13.17 -23.47
CA ILE A 6 9.95 14.02 -24.63
C ILE A 6 8.81 14.15 -25.66
N LEU A 7 7.80 13.27 -25.61
CA LEU A 7 6.68 13.27 -26.57
C LEU A 7 5.74 14.47 -26.35
N SER A 8 5.32 15.08 -27.46
CA SER A 8 4.26 16.10 -27.45
C SER A 8 2.98 15.55 -26.84
N LYS A 9 2.17 16.40 -26.20
CA LYS A 9 0.95 16.00 -25.49
C LYS A 9 0.00 15.16 -26.37
N LYS A 10 -0.12 15.50 -27.66
CA LYS A 10 -0.94 14.80 -28.65
C LYS A 10 -0.39 13.42 -28.98
N LEU A 11 0.94 13.29 -29.13
CA LEU A 11 1.59 12.00 -29.38
C LEU A 11 1.46 11.05 -28.19
N LYS A 12 1.48 11.56 -26.96
CA LYS A 12 1.23 10.75 -25.75
C LYS A 12 -0.16 10.10 -25.79
N ILE A 13 -1.19 10.84 -26.20
CA ILE A 13 -2.55 10.30 -26.32
C ILE A 13 -2.61 9.22 -27.41
N ILE A 14 -2.06 9.50 -28.62
CA ILE A 14 -2.00 8.52 -29.72
C ILE A 14 -1.23 7.27 -29.34
N PHE A 15 -0.15 7.40 -28.56
CA PHE A 15 0.61 6.25 -28.11
C PHE A 15 -0.18 5.39 -27.13
N VAL A 16 -0.85 6.02 -26.14
CA VAL A 16 -1.72 5.29 -25.20
C VAL A 16 -2.85 4.57 -25.94
N THR A 17 -3.48 5.19 -26.94
CA THR A 17 -4.55 4.53 -27.71
C THR A 17 -4.09 3.27 -28.45
N LYS A 18 -2.82 3.21 -28.85
CA LYS A 18 -2.20 2.04 -29.49
C LYS A 18 -1.77 0.96 -28.50
N LEU A 19 -1.54 1.31 -27.23
CA LEU A 19 -1.11 0.37 -26.19
C LEU A 19 -2.26 -0.30 -25.43
N VAL A 20 -3.43 0.32 -25.41
CA VAL A 20 -4.61 -0.20 -24.69
C VAL A 20 -5.49 -1.05 -25.58
N SER A 21 -6.10 -2.08 -25.01
CA SER A 21 -7.03 -3.00 -25.68
C SER A 21 -8.33 -3.12 -24.88
N GLY A 22 -9.34 -3.80 -25.45
CA GLY A 22 -10.60 -4.06 -24.76
C GLY A 22 -11.45 -2.80 -24.50
N PRO A 23 -12.22 -2.75 -23.40
CA PRO A 23 -13.18 -1.67 -23.11
C PRO A 23 -12.56 -0.27 -23.10
N ILE A 24 -11.32 -0.14 -22.61
CA ILE A 24 -10.60 1.14 -22.55
C ILE A 24 -10.31 1.65 -23.97
N ALA A 25 -9.89 0.78 -24.87
CA ALA A 25 -9.64 1.15 -26.27
C ALA A 25 -10.91 1.59 -26.98
N THR A 26 -12.03 0.91 -26.72
CA THR A 26 -13.35 1.27 -27.26
C THR A 26 -13.79 2.64 -26.76
N PHE A 27 -13.68 2.90 -25.45
CA PHE A 27 -14.02 4.19 -24.84
C PHE A 27 -13.20 5.35 -25.42
N ILE A 28 -11.88 5.17 -25.59
CA ILE A 28 -11.05 6.24 -26.15
C ILE A 28 -11.41 6.53 -27.61
N LYS A 29 -11.77 5.50 -28.39
CA LYS A 29 -12.18 5.67 -29.79
C LYS A 29 -13.56 6.30 -29.93
N SER A 30 -14.46 6.08 -28.97
CA SER A 30 -15.83 6.61 -29.00
C SER A 30 -15.93 8.08 -28.55
N HIS A 31 -14.88 8.63 -27.94
CA HIS A 31 -14.86 10.01 -27.46
C HIS A 31 -13.93 10.90 -28.30
N PRO A 32 -14.22 12.21 -28.41
CA PRO A 32 -13.29 13.16 -29.01
C PRO A 32 -11.92 13.12 -28.31
N ILE A 33 -10.85 13.25 -29.09
CA ILE A 33 -9.48 13.31 -28.57
C ILE A 33 -9.39 14.50 -27.58
N PRO A 34 -9.04 14.27 -26.30
CA PRO A 34 -9.00 15.35 -25.31
C PRO A 34 -7.97 16.42 -25.64
N ARG A 35 -8.24 17.66 -25.24
CA ARG A 35 -7.38 18.82 -25.56
C ARG A 35 -6.09 18.80 -24.74
N SER A 36 -6.08 18.09 -23.62
CA SER A 36 -4.90 17.91 -22.79
C SER A 36 -4.73 16.46 -22.32
N PHE A 37 -3.48 16.08 -22.06
CA PHE A 37 -3.18 14.78 -21.47
C PHE A 37 -3.74 14.65 -20.03
N THR A 38 -3.92 15.77 -19.33
CA THR A 38 -4.54 15.79 -17.98
C THR A 38 -6.02 15.43 -18.06
N GLU A 39 -6.77 16.07 -18.96
CA GLU A 39 -8.18 15.77 -19.23
C GLU A 39 -8.36 14.32 -19.67
N PHE A 40 -7.49 13.82 -20.56
CA PHE A 40 -7.48 12.42 -20.97
C PHE A 40 -7.31 11.45 -19.79
N LYS A 41 -6.35 11.71 -18.88
CA LYS A 41 -6.18 10.91 -17.66
C LYS A 41 -7.40 10.97 -16.74
N LEU A 42 -7.96 12.16 -16.53
CA LEU A 42 -9.15 12.33 -15.67
C LEU A 42 -10.34 11.56 -16.21
N ASN A 43 -10.60 11.59 -17.52
CA ASN A 43 -11.70 10.83 -18.13
C ASN A 43 -11.51 9.32 -17.96
N LEU A 44 -10.28 8.83 -18.12
CA LEU A 44 -9.97 7.41 -17.89
C LEU A 44 -10.15 7.01 -16.42
N VAL A 45 -9.69 7.83 -15.47
CA VAL A 45 -9.90 7.56 -14.04
C VAL A 45 -11.37 7.67 -13.66
N ARG A 46 -12.13 8.57 -14.29
CA ARG A 46 -13.56 8.69 -14.01
C ARG A 46 -14.36 7.47 -14.46
N GLU A 47 -14.05 6.95 -15.65
CA GLU A 47 -14.76 5.82 -16.27
C GLU A 47 -14.27 4.47 -15.74
N PHE A 48 -12.95 4.29 -15.62
CA PHE A 48 -12.31 3.01 -15.33
C PHE A 48 -11.51 3.00 -14.03
N GLY A 49 -11.31 4.17 -13.42
CA GLY A 49 -10.70 4.21 -12.09
C GLY A 49 -11.64 3.56 -11.10
N THR A 50 -11.08 2.78 -10.20
CA THR A 50 -11.81 2.21 -9.08
C THR A 50 -12.35 3.38 -8.25
N GLN A 51 -13.66 3.66 -8.34
CA GLN A 51 -14.32 4.62 -7.46
C GLN A 51 -14.48 3.99 -6.08
N MET A 52 -13.36 3.65 -5.42
CA MET A 52 -13.45 3.32 -4.00
C MET A 52 -13.64 4.61 -3.23
N ASN A 53 -14.78 4.71 -2.56
CA ASN A 53 -15.12 5.84 -1.74
C ASN A 53 -14.05 5.97 -0.64
N PRO A 54 -13.48 7.15 -0.37
CA PRO A 54 -12.53 7.32 0.73
C PRO A 54 -13.05 6.78 2.07
N ALA A 55 -14.36 6.90 2.33
CA ALA A 55 -14.99 6.32 3.51
C ALA A 55 -14.92 4.78 3.52
N GLU A 56 -15.05 4.12 2.38
CA GLU A 56 -14.89 2.66 2.26
C GLU A 56 -13.46 2.25 2.53
N ILE A 57 -12.47 3.00 2.03
CA ILE A 57 -11.06 2.74 2.32
C ILE A 57 -10.74 2.95 3.81
N HIS A 58 -11.24 4.02 4.43
CA HIS A 58 -11.13 4.20 5.88
C HIS A 58 -11.76 3.05 6.67
N LEU A 59 -12.93 2.55 6.25
CA LEU A 59 -13.58 1.39 6.85
C LEU A 59 -12.76 0.11 6.63
N GLN A 60 -12.18 -0.08 5.45
CA GLN A 60 -11.34 -1.22 5.13
C GLN A 60 -10.07 -1.22 5.98
N LEU A 61 -9.37 -0.08 6.09
CA LEU A 61 -8.22 0.11 6.96
C LEU A 61 -8.59 -0.16 8.43
N ALA A 62 -9.74 0.34 8.89
CA ALA A 62 -10.20 0.15 10.27
C ALA A 62 -10.53 -1.30 10.62
N LYS A 63 -11.02 -2.08 9.66
CA LYS A 63 -11.36 -3.51 9.82
C LYS A 63 -10.17 -4.43 9.58
N THR A 64 -9.11 -3.92 8.96
CA THR A 64 -7.94 -4.71 8.63
C THR A 64 -7.08 -4.89 9.87
N GLU A 65 -6.86 -6.14 10.24
CA GLU A 65 -6.04 -6.51 11.38
C GLU A 65 -4.93 -7.46 10.93
N LYS A 66 -3.85 -7.49 11.72
CA LYS A 66 -2.76 -8.42 11.52
C LYS A 66 -3.21 -9.83 11.90
N THR A 67 -2.95 -10.77 11.01
CA THR A 67 -3.16 -12.20 11.20
C THR A 67 -1.95 -12.85 11.88
N SER A 68 -2.15 -14.04 12.46
CA SER A 68 -1.07 -14.80 13.10
C SER A 68 -0.06 -15.39 12.11
N LYS A 69 -0.45 -15.54 10.85
CA LYS A 69 0.37 -16.17 9.80
C LYS A 69 1.32 -15.19 9.11
N GLU A 70 1.01 -13.90 9.13
CA GLU A 70 1.85 -12.87 8.53
C GLU A 70 2.83 -12.27 9.55
N THR A 71 3.96 -11.78 9.07
CA THR A 71 4.92 -10.97 9.81
C THR A 71 4.41 -9.53 9.98
N ASN A 72 5.00 -8.75 10.88
CA ASN A 72 4.63 -7.34 11.01
C ASN A 72 4.92 -6.57 9.72
N ILE A 73 6.02 -6.87 9.04
CA ILE A 73 6.38 -6.18 7.79
C ILE A 73 5.46 -6.54 6.61
N GLU A 74 4.97 -7.78 6.51
CA GLU A 74 3.97 -8.16 5.50
C GLU A 74 2.64 -7.44 5.75
N TYR A 75 2.19 -7.39 7.00
CA TYR A 75 1.01 -6.63 7.40
C TYR A 75 1.16 -5.14 7.06
N PHE A 76 2.33 -4.55 7.31
CA PHE A 76 2.62 -3.16 6.96
C PHE A 76 2.41 -2.91 5.46
N TYR A 77 2.99 -3.73 4.57
CA TYR A 77 2.84 -3.54 3.13
C TYR A 77 1.40 -3.74 2.65
N ARG A 78 0.66 -4.66 3.25
CA ARG A 78 -0.77 -4.86 2.94
C ARG A 78 -1.61 -3.64 3.32
N MET A 79 -1.33 -3.01 4.45
CA MET A 79 -1.97 -1.76 4.86
C MET A 79 -1.59 -0.58 3.93
N GLN A 80 -0.32 -0.50 3.50
CA GLN A 80 0.15 0.49 2.52
C GLN A 80 -0.57 0.34 1.17
N GLU A 81 -0.77 -0.90 0.72
CA GLU A 81 -1.50 -1.17 -0.53
C GLU A 81 -2.93 -0.63 -0.47
N ILE A 82 -3.64 -0.85 0.63
CA ILE A 82 -4.99 -0.31 0.85
C ILE A 82 -4.93 1.24 0.93
N ALA A 83 -4.01 1.79 1.73
CA ALA A 83 -3.90 3.24 1.93
C ALA A 83 -3.54 3.99 0.64
N SER A 84 -2.74 3.40 -0.25
CA SER A 84 -2.30 4.00 -1.52
C SER A 84 -3.44 4.37 -2.48
N GLN A 85 -4.64 3.86 -2.23
CA GLN A 85 -5.83 4.13 -3.02
C GLN A 85 -6.43 5.51 -2.73
N ILE A 86 -6.03 6.16 -1.63
CA ILE A 86 -6.47 7.50 -1.24
C ILE A 86 -5.30 8.36 -0.80
N ASN A 87 -5.50 9.68 -0.77
CA ASN A 87 -4.54 10.60 -0.14
C ASN A 87 -4.77 10.61 1.38
N LEU A 88 -4.23 9.61 2.07
CA LEU A 88 -4.34 9.47 3.53
C LEU A 88 -3.29 10.32 4.25
N GLU A 89 -3.69 10.97 5.34
CA GLU A 89 -2.74 11.67 6.21
C GLU A 89 -1.83 10.67 6.93
N GLU A 90 -0.54 10.98 7.04
CA GLU A 90 0.46 10.09 7.64
C GLU A 90 0.10 9.67 9.08
N GLU A 91 -0.49 10.57 9.87
CA GLU A 91 -0.95 10.26 11.23
C GLU A 91 -2.13 9.27 11.24
N ALA A 92 -3.07 9.43 10.30
CA ALA A 92 -4.19 8.49 10.16
C ALA A 92 -3.70 7.11 9.73
N GLU A 93 -2.71 7.06 8.84
CA GLU A 93 -2.08 5.82 8.41
C GLU A 93 -1.38 5.10 9.57
N LYS A 94 -0.58 5.83 10.36
CA LYS A 94 0.05 5.29 11.58
C LYS A 94 -1.00 4.77 12.56
N PHE A 95 -2.10 5.49 12.75
CA PHE A 95 -3.18 5.08 13.63
C PHE A 95 -3.77 3.72 13.21
N TYR A 96 -4.11 3.53 11.95
CA TYR A 96 -4.67 2.26 11.47
C TYR A 96 -3.67 1.11 11.57
N LEU A 97 -2.41 1.34 11.18
CA LEU A 97 -1.33 0.37 11.29
C LEU A 97 -1.19 -0.14 12.73
N ILE A 98 -1.05 0.76 13.69
CA ILE A 98 -0.85 0.41 15.11
C ILE A 98 -2.08 -0.29 15.67
N LYS A 99 -3.29 0.19 15.37
CA LYS A 99 -4.53 -0.37 15.88
C LYS A 99 -4.74 -1.82 15.43
N GLY A 100 -4.46 -2.14 14.17
CA GLY A 100 -4.67 -3.49 13.63
C GLY A 100 -3.61 -4.52 14.07
N LEU A 101 -2.48 -4.11 14.66
CA LEU A 101 -1.44 -5.05 15.12
C LEU A 101 -1.85 -5.90 16.33
N LYS A 102 -2.71 -5.37 17.22
CA LYS A 102 -3.14 -6.04 18.46
C LYS A 102 -2.00 -6.57 19.33
N GLU A 103 -0.83 -5.93 19.28
CA GLU A 103 0.31 -6.29 20.12
C GLU A 103 0.10 -5.82 21.57
N GLY A 104 0.93 -6.31 22.50
CA GLY A 104 0.85 -5.90 23.91
C GLY A 104 1.13 -4.40 24.13
N ARG A 105 0.62 -3.84 25.23
CA ARG A 105 0.70 -2.39 25.57
C ARG A 105 2.11 -1.78 25.41
N ALA A 106 3.16 -2.51 25.78
CA ALA A 106 4.54 -2.03 25.67
C ALA A 106 4.98 -1.84 24.19
N VAL A 107 4.62 -2.79 23.33
CA VAL A 107 4.91 -2.73 21.89
C VAL A 107 4.10 -1.60 21.25
N GLU A 108 2.81 -1.49 21.61
CA GLU A 108 1.95 -0.41 21.13
C GLU A 108 2.52 0.97 21.48
N MET A 109 2.97 1.18 22.71
CA MET A 109 3.59 2.44 23.15
C MET A 109 4.90 2.74 22.39
N GLN A 110 5.71 1.71 22.13
CA GLN A 110 6.93 1.86 21.33
C GLN A 110 6.64 2.25 19.88
N LEU A 111 5.56 1.73 19.29
CA LEU A 111 5.17 2.06 17.92
C LEU A 111 4.52 3.45 17.82
N LYS A 112 3.73 3.85 18.81
CA LYS A 112 3.12 5.19 18.91
C LYS A 112 4.15 6.33 18.99
N SER A 113 5.35 6.06 19.49
CA SER A 113 6.41 7.07 19.55
C SER A 113 7.08 7.36 18.21
N SER A 114 6.71 6.66 17.13
CA SER A 114 7.26 6.87 15.79
C SER A 114 6.81 8.20 15.20
N LYS A 115 7.78 9.01 14.78
CA LYS A 115 7.52 10.32 14.18
C LYS A 115 7.05 10.19 12.73
N SER A 116 7.51 9.17 12.01
CA SER A 116 7.13 8.90 10.63
C SER A 116 6.72 7.46 10.37
N ILE A 117 6.04 7.22 9.25
CA ILE A 117 5.72 5.89 8.73
C ILE A 117 6.98 5.08 8.48
N GLN A 118 8.06 5.73 8.04
CA GLN A 118 9.33 5.05 7.83
C GLN A 118 9.96 4.59 9.15
N GLU A 119 9.89 5.39 10.21
CA GLU A 119 10.35 4.98 11.54
C GLU A 119 9.48 3.82 12.09
N LEU A 120 8.17 3.89 11.89
CA LEU A 120 7.24 2.83 12.26
C LEU A 120 7.60 1.50 11.57
N LYS A 121 7.86 1.54 10.26
CA LYS A 121 8.29 0.38 9.47
C LYS A 121 9.56 -0.27 10.03
N GLU A 122 10.59 0.52 10.36
CA GLU A 122 11.84 -0.03 10.91
C GLU A 122 11.64 -0.64 12.30
N LYS A 123 10.78 -0.05 13.14
CA LYS A 123 10.40 -0.67 14.42
C LYS A 123 9.65 -1.99 14.22
N MET A 124 8.73 -2.08 13.25
CA MET A 124 8.01 -3.32 12.92
C MET A 124 8.95 -4.43 12.45
N LYS A 125 9.93 -4.13 11.58
CA LYS A 125 10.98 -5.09 11.20
C LYS A 125 11.80 -5.55 12.39
N THR A 126 12.14 -4.65 13.30
CA THR A 126 12.90 -4.98 14.51
C THR A 126 12.12 -5.94 15.40
N LEU A 127 10.79 -5.78 15.51
CA LEU A 127 9.93 -6.70 16.25
C LEU A 127 9.92 -8.10 15.63
N ASP A 128 9.82 -8.20 14.30
CA ASP A 128 9.90 -9.49 13.61
C ASP A 128 11.23 -10.18 13.86
N ASN A 129 12.35 -9.45 13.73
CA ASN A 129 13.69 -9.98 13.98
C ASN A 129 13.86 -10.49 15.43
N LYS A 130 13.30 -9.77 16.41
CA LYS A 130 13.30 -10.19 17.82
C LYS A 130 12.51 -11.49 18.00
N LYS A 131 11.33 -11.63 17.39
CA LYS A 131 10.52 -12.85 17.45
C LYS A 131 11.28 -14.05 16.86
N VAL A 132 11.90 -13.89 15.70
CA VAL A 132 12.72 -14.93 15.06
C VAL A 132 13.90 -15.34 15.96
N LYS A 133 14.64 -14.37 16.50
CA LYS A 133 15.79 -14.64 17.37
C LYS A 133 15.39 -15.40 18.64
N PHE A 134 14.25 -15.03 19.24
CA PHE A 134 13.71 -15.71 20.41
C PHE A 134 13.31 -17.17 20.10
N GLN A 135 12.66 -17.42 18.96
CA GLN A 135 12.31 -18.77 18.53
C GLN A 135 13.54 -19.66 18.29
N LEU A 136 14.59 -19.11 17.64
CA LEU A 136 15.86 -19.83 17.44
C LEU A 136 16.53 -20.19 18.77
N GLN A 137 16.50 -19.27 19.75
CA GLN A 137 17.07 -19.52 21.07
C GLN A 137 16.33 -20.63 21.83
N ILE A 138 14.99 -20.65 21.75
CA ILE A 138 14.19 -21.74 22.32
C ILE A 138 14.53 -23.08 21.66
N ALA A 139 14.58 -23.13 20.32
CA ALA A 139 14.89 -24.36 19.59
C ALA A 139 16.28 -24.91 19.96
N GLN A 140 17.29 -24.03 20.09
CA GLN A 140 18.62 -24.42 20.54
C GLN A 140 18.61 -24.98 21.96
N ASN A 141 17.92 -24.32 22.89
CA ASN A 141 17.84 -24.76 24.29
C ASN A 141 17.13 -26.12 24.44
N LEU A 142 16.07 -26.37 23.68
CA LEU A 142 15.37 -27.67 23.65
C LEU A 142 16.21 -28.78 23.02
N SER A 143 17.08 -28.45 22.07
CA SER A 143 17.99 -29.43 21.43
C SER A 143 19.11 -29.86 22.37
N ILE A 144 19.54 -28.97 23.27
CA ILE A 144 20.59 -29.24 24.26
C ILE A 144 20.06 -30.07 25.44
N GLN A 145 18.78 -29.94 25.81
CA GLN A 145 18.18 -30.71 26.91
C GLN A 145 17.83 -32.16 26.57
N ASN A 146 17.86 -32.54 25.28
CA ASN A 146 17.58 -33.91 24.81
C ASN A 146 18.87 -34.69 24.45
N ILE A 147 20.03 -34.23 24.94
CA ILE A 147 21.34 -34.90 24.88
C ILE A 147 21.79 -35.18 26.31
#